data_AF-A0A519ETL4-F1
#
_entry.id   AF-A0A519ETL4-F1
#
_cell.length_a   1.000
_cell.length_b   1.000
_cell.length_c   1.000
_cell.angle_alpha   90.00
_cell.angle_beta   90.00
_cell.angle_gamma   90.00
#
_symmetry.space_group_name_H-M   'P 1'
#
loop_
_entity.id
_entity.type
_entity.pdbx_description
1 polymer ?
#
loop_
_entity_poly.entity_id
_entity_poly.type
_entity_poly.pdbx_seq_one_letter_code
_entity_poly.pdbx_strand_id
1 'polypeptide(L)' 'MGTFQPVLPHDLLWGLPTAALPIDAPAWAFEAVGLGHPVVVRRARVPAGLVAVGVRGRSRDQRYATHMKLD' A
#
# COMPACT_ATOMS: atom_id res chain seq x y z
N MET A 1 3.50 -6.13 26.41
CA MET A 1 3.17 -7.02 25.27
C MET A 1 2.31 -6.21 24.32
N GLY A 2 2.87 -5.72 23.23
CA GLY A 2 2.07 -5.01 22.21
C GLY A 2 1.15 -6.02 21.53
N THR A 3 -0.13 -5.70 21.43
CA THR A 3 -1.05 -6.49 20.62
C THR A 3 -0.70 -6.27 19.15
N PHE A 4 -0.11 -7.27 18.50
CA PHE A 4 -0.06 -7.28 17.04
C PHE A 4 -1.49 -7.38 16.53
N GLN A 5 -2.05 -6.27 16.05
CA GLN A 5 -3.34 -6.30 15.40
C GLN A 5 -3.18 -6.97 14.03
N PRO A 6 -3.99 -7.98 13.70
CA PRO A 6 -3.94 -8.59 12.38
C PRO A 6 -4.33 -7.55 11.33
N VAL A 7 -3.57 -7.50 10.24
CA VAL A 7 -3.89 -6.67 9.08
C VAL A 7 -4.94 -7.40 8.24
N LEU A 8 -6.13 -6.82 8.13
CA LEU A 8 -7.28 -7.40 7.44
C LEU A 8 -7.45 -6.78 6.04
N PRO A 9 -8.06 -7.52 5.09
CA PRO A 9 -8.44 -6.95 3.81
C PRO A 9 -9.29 -5.69 4.00
N HIS A 10 -8.93 -4.64 3.27
CA HIS A 10 -9.56 -3.32 3.27
C HIS A 10 -9.20 -2.41 4.44
N ASP A 11 -8.31 -2.86 5.34
CA ASP A 11 -7.66 -1.94 6.27
C ASP A 11 -6.84 -0.90 5.51
N LEU A 12 -6.67 0.25 6.15
CA LEU A 12 -5.82 1.34 5.68
C LEU A 12 -4.48 1.25 6.39
N LEU A 13 -3.39 1.27 5.63
CA LEU A 13 -2.03 1.35 6.15
C LEU A 13 -1.38 2.66 5.71
N TRP A 14 -0.56 3.24 6.58
CA TRP A 14 0.21 4.46 6.33
C TRP A 14 1.70 4.17 6.31
N GLY A 15 2.48 5.08 5.74
CA GLY A 15 3.94 5.02 5.80
C GLY A 15 4.58 4.14 4.72
N LEU A 16 3.87 3.79 3.65
CA LEU A 16 4.52 3.25 2.45
C LEU A 16 5.51 4.30 1.91
N PRO A 17 6.82 4.03 1.82
CA PRO A 17 7.76 4.98 1.23
C PRO A 17 7.63 4.98 -0.29
N THR A 18 7.79 6.12 -0.94
CA THR A 18 7.80 6.22 -2.42
C THR A 18 8.87 5.33 -3.06
N ALA A 19 9.99 5.11 -2.36
CA ALA A 19 11.06 4.19 -2.77
C ALA A 19 10.64 2.70 -2.81
N ALA A 20 9.50 2.33 -2.22
CA ALA A 20 8.94 0.98 -2.33
C ALA A 20 8.09 0.79 -3.60
N LEU A 21 7.81 1.85 -4.36
CA LEU A 21 7.15 1.74 -5.66
C LEU A 21 8.17 1.40 -6.76
N PRO A 22 7.83 0.50 -7.70
CA PRO A 22 8.62 0.28 -8.92
C PRO A 22 8.79 1.58 -9.72
N ILE A 23 9.92 1.73 -10.41
CA ILE A 23 10.25 2.93 -11.22
C ILE A 23 9.23 3.19 -12.34
N ASP A 24 8.56 2.13 -12.82
CA ASP A 24 7.53 2.17 -13.85
C ASP A 24 6.11 2.32 -13.29
N ALA A 25 5.96 2.53 -11.98
CA ALA A 25 4.66 2.85 -11.40
C ALA A 25 4.13 4.19 -11.95
N PRO A 26 2.81 4.35 -12.09
CA PRO A 26 2.23 5.60 -12.57
C PRO A 26 2.64 6.79 -11.69
N ALA A 27 2.89 7.96 -12.30
CA ALA A 27 3.28 9.18 -11.58
C ALA A 27 2.29 9.54 -10.45
N TRP A 28 0.99 9.37 -10.69
CA TRP A 28 -0.04 9.63 -9.69
C TRP A 28 0.06 8.73 -8.45
N ALA A 29 0.65 7.53 -8.58
CA ALA A 29 0.86 6.63 -7.44
C ALA A 29 2.01 7.15 -6.56
N PHE A 30 3.09 7.63 -7.18
CA PHE A 30 4.18 8.32 -6.47
C PHE A 30 3.67 9.57 -5.76
N GLU A 31 2.86 10.39 -6.43
CA GLU A 31 2.26 11.59 -5.82
C GLU A 31 1.38 11.23 -4.61
N ALA A 32 0.46 10.27 -4.75
CA ALA A 32 -0.43 9.87 -3.67
C ALA A 32 0.34 9.37 -2.44
N VAL A 33 1.37 8.56 -2.66
CA VAL A 33 2.24 8.05 -1.58
C VAL A 33 3.10 9.17 -0.98
N GLY A 34 3.65 10.06 -1.82
CA GLY A 34 4.43 11.22 -1.38
C GLY A 34 3.62 12.22 -0.54
N LEU A 35 2.30 12.30 -0.78
CA LEU A 35 1.35 13.07 0.04
C LEU A 35 0.97 12.36 1.35
N GLY A 36 1.46 11.16 1.61
CA GLY A 36 1.17 10.39 2.82
C GLY A 36 -0.25 9.79 2.85
N HIS A 37 -0.90 9.65 1.69
CA HIS A 37 -2.20 8.98 1.64
C HIS A 37 -2.09 7.50 2.05
N PRO A 38 -3.11 6.94 2.70
CA PRO A 38 -3.11 5.53 3.05
C PRO A 38 -3.19 4.64 1.82
N VAL A 39 -2.67 3.43 1.98
CA VAL A 39 -2.86 2.32 1.04
C VAL A 39 -3.85 1.31 1.60
N VAL A 40 -4.62 0.69 0.71
CA VAL A 40 -5.69 -0.25 1.10
C VAL A 40 -5.18 -1.68 1.04
N VAL A 41 -5.33 -2.45 2.11
CA VAL A 41 -4.97 -3.87 2.13
C VAL A 41 -5.82 -4.65 1.13
N ARG A 42 -5.15 -5.46 0.31
CA ARG A 42 -5.76 -6.31 -0.72
C ARG A 42 -5.77 -7.76 -0.24
N ARG A 43 -6.82 -8.48 -0.64
CA ARG A 43 -6.92 -9.93 -0.45
C ARG A 43 -6.06 -10.67 -1.49
N ALA A 44 -4.74 -10.65 -1.30
CA ALA A 44 -3.80 -11.39 -2.14
C ALA A 44 -2.70 -12.05 -1.29
N ARG A 45 -2.22 -13.23 -1.74
CA ARG A 45 -1.13 -13.94 -1.08
C ARG A 45 0.20 -13.33 -1.48
N VAL A 46 1.06 -13.09 -0.51
CA VAL A 46 2.40 -12.50 -0.66
C VAL A 46 3.37 -13.22 0.28
N PRO A 47 4.69 -13.13 0.03
CA PRO A 47 5.69 -13.64 0.97
C PRO A 47 5.53 -13.09 2.39
N ALA A 48 6.02 -13.83 3.38
CA ALA A 48 6.03 -13.38 4.77
C ALA A 48 6.79 -12.04 4.93
N GLY A 49 6.31 -11.18 5.82
CA GLY A 49 6.85 -9.82 6.00
C GLY A 49 6.33 -8.78 5.01
N LEU A 50 5.49 -9.18 4.04
CA LEU A 50 4.82 -8.28 3.12
C LEU A 50 3.30 -8.32 3.30
N VAL A 51 2.65 -7.22 2.93
CA VAL A 51 1.20 -7.12 2.78
C VAL A 51 0.89 -6.63 1.37
N ALA A 52 -0.04 -7.30 0.70
CA ALA A 52 -0.57 -6.80 -0.55
C ALA A 52 -1.42 -5.56 -0.28
N VAL A 53 -1.09 -4.44 -0.92
CA VAL A 53 -1.79 -3.17 -0.76
C VAL A 53 -2.13 -2.55 -2.12
N GLY A 54 -3.00 -1.54 -2.10
CA GLY A 54 -3.38 -0.78 -3.27
C GLY A 54 -3.35 0.71 -3.02
N VAL A 55 -2.65 1.46 -3.86
CA VAL A 55 -2.69 2.93 -3.89
C VAL A 55 -3.97 3.36 -4.60
N ARG A 56 -4.66 4.34 -4.03
CA ARG A 56 -5.87 4.95 -4.59
C ARG A 56 -5.55 6.38 -5.04
N GLY A 57 -5.80 6.66 -6.31
CA GLY A 57 -5.76 8.02 -6.82
C GLY A 57 -7.12 8.72 -6.73
N ARG A 58 -7.25 9.87 -7.40
CA ARG A 58 -8.44 10.73 -7.38
C ARG A 58 -9.60 10.14 -8.16
N SER A 59 -9.31 9.40 -9.23
CA SER A 59 -10.30 8.80 -10.12
C SER A 59 -10.48 7.31 -9.84
N ARG A 60 -11.64 6.75 -10.20
CA ARG A 60 -12.00 5.35 -9.90
C ARG A 60 -11.05 4.34 -10.58
N ASP A 61 -10.50 4.70 -11.72
CA ASP A 61 -9.52 3.93 -12.50
C ASP A 61 -8.09 4.00 -11.93
N GLN A 62 -7.79 5.00 -11.10
CA GLN A 62 -6.48 5.15 -10.46
C GLN A 62 -6.37 4.16 -9.27
N ARG A 63 -6.11 2.91 -9.61
CA ARG A 63 -5.96 1.79 -8.67
C ARG A 63 -4.68 1.05 -8.99
N TYR A 64 -3.66 1.19 -8.16
CA TYR A 64 -2.34 0.62 -8.40
C TYR A 64 -2.03 -0.41 -7.33
N ALA A 65 -1.72 -1.64 -7.75
CA ALA A 65 -1.39 -2.74 -6.87
C ALA A 65 0.10 -2.71 -6.50
N THR A 66 0.42 -2.83 -5.21
CA THR A 66 1.81 -2.94 -4.74
C THR A 66 1.89 -3.74 -3.43
N HIS A 67 3.07 -3.78 -2.82
CA HIS A 67 3.33 -4.45 -1.55
C HIS A 67 3.92 -3.47 -0.54
N MET A 68 3.58 -3.66 0.73
CA MET A 68 4.17 -2.92 1.84
C MET A 68 4.87 -3.90 2.77
N LYS A 69 6.07 -3.56 3.24
CA LYS A 69 6.74 -4.30 4.32
C LYS A 69 6.08 -3.96 5.65
N LEU A 70 5.82 -4.97 6.47
CA LEU A 70 5.50 -4.77 7.88
C LEU A 70 6.78 -5.01 8.67
N ASP A 71 7.24 -3.98 9.39
CA ASP A 71 8.31 -4.08 10.38
C ASP A 71 7.78 -4.62 11.72
#